data_AF-A0AA39Y705-F1
#
_entry.id   AF-A0AA39Y705-F1
#
_cell.length_a   1.000
_cell.length_b   1.000
_cell.length_c   1.000
_cell.angle_alpha   90.00
_cell.angle_beta   90.00
_cell.angle_gamma   90.00
#
_symmetry.space_group_name_H-M   'P 1'
#
loop_
_entity.id
_entity.type
_entity.pdbx_description
1 polymer ?
#
loop_
_entity_poly.entity_id
_entity_poly.type
_entity_poly.pdbx_seq_one_letter_code
_entity_poly.pdbx_strand_id
1 'polypeptide(L)'
;MYAPGKHDVNETVLAEWTDAHGHDCTLGSLTPCHKRDAGFTLKVTTDEQQRVWAWFILAVTVKTAGRERQRELALVIPPHSSYALTFHELEISQIHTPAIFSAVGDAHLFDSGRVIRANFALPKLGYVLMPKSTAKKITPASRTTSDILHGLHSLSQARAFSVYIKPSDYARQGLKLVCDRNSAAPPPASPFAVEHVLDTRTTEVDWSLFGIEPDLVPDNPPSSAPPPYLGPTPPLLDCEPLLSLSPPAVAPAPSTPSKSIISETDFSQIPPPSIHASPSPQPQLEPSTTAQKKRPLSPNTAAAPDILPSAQRPRRGSSAASTTRDTLTANLAEWVEAALAVNPSVYEHPRLQDHLQTCAMHAVAADVDAFLDARAALGAEFYYDPDGVDGEEAAVADKEVAEHAAYVADMARLLRWALRKRWSADVENLDTFVFLGKAARAAVISVGKGDGGSEDDAAVAGLWRDPYRFRKSLCVNCVLLSCVPHPTG
;
A
#
# COMPACT_ATOMS: atom_id res chain seq x y z
N MET A 1 9.20 10.53 25.70
CA MET A 1 9.00 9.07 25.61
C MET A 1 10.29 8.36 25.19
N TYR A 2 11.12 8.94 24.33
CA TYR A 2 12.33 8.27 23.85
C TYR A 2 13.56 8.49 24.74
N ALA A 3 14.34 7.42 24.93
CA ALA A 3 15.70 7.53 25.44
C ALA A 3 16.54 8.38 24.46
N PRO A 4 17.26 9.40 24.93
CA PRO A 4 18.15 10.18 24.08
C PRO A 4 19.33 9.31 23.65
N GLY A 5 19.29 8.80 22.42
CA GLY A 5 20.32 7.93 21.88
C GLY A 5 20.31 7.93 20.35
N LYS A 6 21.46 7.64 19.74
CA LYS A 6 21.57 7.42 18.29
C LYS A 6 20.72 6.19 17.94
N HIS A 7 19.75 6.37 17.05
CA HIS A 7 18.94 5.26 16.56
C HIS A 7 19.77 4.40 15.61
N ASP A 8 19.71 3.08 15.79
CA ASP A 8 20.34 2.12 14.88
C ASP A 8 19.42 1.81 13.70
N VAL A 9 18.10 1.90 13.89
CA VAL A 9 17.06 1.78 12.86
C VAL A 9 15.96 2.81 13.14
N ASN A 10 15.43 3.48 12.12
CA ASN A 10 14.28 4.37 12.21
C ASN A 10 13.56 4.36 10.86
N GLU A 11 12.61 3.45 10.69
CA GLU A 11 11.99 3.15 9.39
C GLU A 11 10.47 3.07 9.52
N THR A 12 9.74 3.48 8.48
CA THR A 12 8.31 3.17 8.35
C THR A 12 8.14 1.68 8.08
N VAL A 13 7.17 1.06 8.74
CA VAL A 13 6.97 -0.39 8.69
C VAL A 13 5.50 -0.78 8.57
N LEU A 14 5.29 -1.96 8.01
CA LEU A 14 4.02 -2.70 8.08
C LEU A 14 4.23 -3.92 8.96
N ALA A 15 3.43 -4.11 10.01
CA ALA A 15 3.41 -5.35 10.78
C ALA A 15 2.34 -6.31 10.26
N GLU A 16 2.64 -7.60 10.40
CA GLU A 16 1.79 -8.75 10.11
C GLU A 16 1.88 -9.73 11.29
N TRP A 17 0.74 -10.20 11.80
CA TRP A 17 0.69 -11.22 12.84
C TRP A 17 -0.62 -12.01 12.75
N THR A 18 -0.66 -13.15 13.42
CA THR A 18 -1.90 -13.90 13.63
C THR A 18 -2.44 -13.55 15.02
N ASP A 19 -3.69 -13.11 15.10
CA ASP A 19 -4.33 -12.77 16.38
C ASP A 19 -4.66 -14.02 17.23
N ALA A 20 -5.18 -13.81 18.44
CA ALA A 20 -5.56 -14.90 19.34
C ALA A 20 -6.69 -15.81 18.77
N HIS A 21 -7.42 -15.33 17.76
CA HIS A 21 -8.51 -16.05 17.10
C HIS A 21 -8.04 -16.78 15.82
N GLY A 22 -6.77 -16.65 15.44
CA GLY A 22 -6.22 -17.27 14.23
C GLY A 22 -6.37 -16.43 12.96
N HIS A 23 -6.72 -15.14 13.07
CA HIS A 23 -6.85 -14.26 11.91
C HIS A 23 -5.53 -13.55 11.59
N ASP A 24 -5.18 -13.53 10.31
CA ASP A 24 -4.06 -12.73 9.82
C ASP A 24 -4.44 -11.24 9.86
N CYS A 25 -3.66 -10.48 10.61
CA CYS A 25 -3.86 -9.08 10.90
C CYS A 25 -2.67 -8.27 10.39
N THR A 26 -2.93 -7.02 9.97
CA THR A 26 -1.89 -6.09 9.51
C THR A 26 -2.05 -4.71 10.13
N LEU A 27 -0.94 -4.02 10.39
CA LEU A 27 -0.91 -2.64 10.92
C LEU A 27 0.20 -1.83 10.27
N GLY A 28 -0.11 -0.63 9.81
CA GLY A 28 0.84 0.25 9.12
C GLY A 28 0.59 0.44 7.62
N SER A 29 -0.42 -0.23 7.06
CA SER A 29 -0.88 0.02 5.68
C SER A 29 -1.79 1.25 5.60
N LEU A 30 -1.98 1.77 4.38
CA LEU A 30 -3.07 2.70 4.11
C LEU A 30 -4.40 1.99 4.39
N THR A 31 -5.25 2.56 5.24
CA THR A 31 -6.57 1.98 5.45
C THR A 31 -7.47 2.25 4.24
N PRO A 32 -8.29 1.28 3.79
CA PRO A 32 -9.13 1.45 2.59
C PRO A 32 -10.06 2.68 2.66
N CYS A 33 -10.47 3.06 3.87
CA CYS A 33 -11.43 4.12 4.14
C CYS A 33 -10.76 5.51 4.22
N HIS A 34 -9.47 5.55 4.53
CA HIS A 34 -8.69 6.77 4.69
C HIS A 34 -7.30 6.51 4.13
N LYS A 35 -7.00 7.05 2.95
CA LYS A 35 -5.66 7.08 2.30
C LYS A 35 -4.60 7.84 3.12
N ARG A 36 -4.73 7.91 4.45
CA ARG A 36 -3.70 8.47 5.34
C ARG A 36 -2.77 7.35 5.74
N ASP A 37 -1.48 7.59 5.57
CA ASP A 37 -0.42 6.78 6.16
C ASP A 37 -0.66 6.70 7.67
N ALA A 38 -0.73 5.47 8.21
CA ALA A 38 -0.85 5.25 9.64
C ALA A 38 0.39 5.78 10.37
N GLY A 39 1.53 5.93 9.68
CA GLY A 39 2.77 6.43 10.25
C GLY A 39 3.40 5.45 11.24
N PHE A 40 3.21 4.15 11.02
CA PHE A 40 3.72 3.12 11.89
C PHE A 40 5.23 2.96 11.70
N THR A 41 6.01 3.31 12.73
CA THR A 41 7.46 3.45 12.63
C THR A 41 8.17 2.49 13.59
N LEU A 42 9.13 1.73 13.08
CA LEU A 42 10.08 0.97 13.89
C LEU A 42 11.29 1.85 14.22
N LYS A 43 11.54 2.06 15.51
CA LYS A 43 12.80 2.60 16.02
C LYS A 43 13.52 1.55 16.84
N VAL A 44 14.79 1.33 16.51
CA VAL A 44 15.66 0.46 17.31
C VAL A 44 16.74 1.31 17.95
N THR A 45 16.85 1.20 19.29
CA THR A 45 17.84 1.92 20.08
C THR A 45 18.65 0.96 20.92
N THR A 46 19.89 1.33 21.17
CA THR A 46 20.77 0.61 22.07
C THR A 46 21.00 1.45 23.32
N ASP A 47 20.87 0.84 24.50
CA ASP A 47 21.15 1.55 25.76
C ASP A 47 22.65 1.54 26.12
N GLU A 48 23.00 2.17 27.25
CA GLU A 48 24.38 2.26 27.74
C GLU A 48 25.03 0.88 27.98
N GLN A 49 24.21 -0.15 28.19
CA GLN A 49 24.64 -1.53 28.44
C GLN A 49 24.67 -2.35 27.14
N GLN A 50 24.60 -1.69 25.98
CA GLN A 50 24.54 -2.30 24.66
C GLN A 50 23.33 -3.22 24.43
N ARG A 51 22.26 -3.05 25.22
CA ARG A 51 21.05 -3.85 25.06
C ARG A 51 20.13 -3.20 24.03
N VAL A 52 19.53 -4.02 23.17
CA VAL A 52 18.70 -3.54 22.07
C VAL A 52 17.24 -3.42 22.47
N TRP A 53 16.64 -2.29 22.12
CA TRP A 53 15.24 -1.95 22.32
C TRP A 53 14.56 -1.73 20.98
N ALA A 54 13.43 -2.38 20.73
CA ALA A 54 12.60 -2.09 19.57
C ALA A 54 11.32 -1.37 20.00
N TRP A 55 11.04 -0.27 19.31
CA TRP A 55 9.90 0.61 19.55
C TRP A 55 9.08 0.70 18.27
N PHE A 56 7.80 0.36 18.37
CA PHE A 56 6.84 0.48 17.29
C PHE A 56 5.90 1.62 17.62
N ILE A 57 6.05 2.72 16.91
CA ILE A 57 5.44 4.00 17.25
C ILE A 57 4.33 4.29 16.27
N LEU A 58 3.19 4.76 16.81
CA LEU A 58 2.03 5.11 16.03
C LEU A 58 1.35 6.36 16.59
N ALA A 59 0.94 7.27 15.71
CA ALA A 59 0.16 8.43 16.10
C ALA A 59 -1.31 8.24 15.73
N VAL A 60 -2.21 8.42 16.71
CA VAL A 60 -3.66 8.26 16.54
C VAL A 60 -4.40 9.53 16.94
N THR A 61 -5.52 9.81 16.28
CA THR A 61 -6.40 10.93 16.64
C THR A 61 -7.54 10.44 17.52
N VAL A 62 -7.60 10.92 18.75
CA VAL A 62 -8.59 10.53 19.76
C VAL A 62 -9.34 11.74 20.29
N LYS A 63 -10.54 11.53 20.83
CA LYS A 63 -11.35 12.54 21.49
C LYS A 63 -11.18 12.43 23.01
N THR A 64 -10.84 13.54 23.63
CA THR A 64 -10.77 13.70 25.09
C THR A 64 -11.61 14.89 25.49
N ALA A 65 -12.62 14.68 26.35
CA ALA A 65 -13.60 15.71 26.71
C ALA A 65 -14.23 16.40 25.48
N GLY A 66 -14.57 15.61 24.46
CA GLY A 66 -15.17 16.08 23.20
C GLY A 66 -14.20 16.74 22.21
N ARG A 67 -12.93 16.96 22.56
CA ARG A 67 -11.94 17.58 21.67
C ARG A 67 -11.01 16.55 21.07
N GLU A 68 -10.80 16.65 19.76
CA GLU A 68 -9.82 15.82 19.05
C GLU A 68 -8.39 16.23 19.41
N ARG A 69 -7.55 15.23 19.65
CA ARG A 69 -6.13 15.36 19.97
C ARG A 69 -5.37 14.22 19.34
N GLN A 70 -4.19 14.52 18.82
CA GLN A 70 -3.24 13.49 18.42
C GLN A 70 -2.54 12.92 19.66
N ARG A 71 -2.40 11.60 19.71
CA ARG A 71 -1.69 10.87 20.77
C ARG A 71 -0.74 9.89 20.11
N GLU A 72 0.47 9.83 20.64
CA GLU A 72 1.47 8.85 20.23
C GLU A 72 1.40 7.66 21.19
N LEU A 73 1.32 6.45 20.63
CA LEU A 73 1.43 5.19 21.35
C LEU A 73 2.67 4.47 20.85
N ALA A 74 3.34 3.75 21.75
CA ALA A 74 4.53 2.98 21.42
C ALA A 74 4.42 1.56 21.97
N LEU A 75 4.41 0.57 21.09
CA LEU A 75 4.64 -0.83 21.48
C LEU A 75 6.15 -1.03 21.66
N VAL A 76 6.55 -1.38 22.87
CA VAL A 76 7.93 -1.55 23.29
C VAL A 76 8.23 -3.02 23.47
N ILE A 77 9.20 -3.50 22.72
CA ILE A 77 9.76 -4.84 22.90
C ILE A 77 11.01 -4.68 23.77
N PRO A 78 10.99 -5.20 25.01
CA PRO A 78 12.08 -5.01 25.93
C PRO A 78 13.33 -5.79 25.48
N PRO A 79 14.51 -5.40 25.98
CA PRO A 79 15.74 -6.09 25.64
C PRO A 79 15.68 -7.53 26.09
N HIS A 80 16.34 -8.41 25.34
CA HIS A 80 16.33 -9.85 25.63
C HIS A 80 14.95 -10.51 25.50
N SER A 81 13.94 -9.81 24.98
CA SER A 81 12.70 -10.46 24.51
C SER A 81 12.69 -10.63 22.99
N SER A 82 13.76 -10.23 22.30
CA SER A 82 13.89 -10.31 20.85
C SER A 82 14.93 -11.34 20.40
N TYR A 83 15.13 -12.41 21.19
CA TYR A 83 16.17 -13.44 20.95
C TYR A 83 16.10 -14.13 19.58
N ALA A 84 15.00 -13.97 18.83
CA ALA A 84 14.85 -14.49 17.49
C ALA A 84 14.43 -13.42 16.47
N LEU A 85 14.94 -12.18 16.60
CA LEU A 85 14.92 -11.25 15.47
C LEU A 85 15.75 -11.85 14.34
N THR A 86 15.10 -12.15 13.22
CA THR A 86 15.77 -12.55 11.98
C THR A 86 15.26 -11.65 10.87
N PHE A 87 16.08 -11.34 9.88
CA PHE A 87 15.60 -10.63 8.71
C PHE A 87 16.20 -11.20 7.44
N HIS A 88 15.43 -11.07 6.37
CA HIS A 88 15.86 -11.44 5.03
C HIS A 88 15.22 -10.49 4.03
N GLU A 89 15.88 -10.31 2.91
CA GLU A 89 15.30 -9.59 1.79
C GLU A 89 14.48 -10.55 0.95
N LEU A 90 13.29 -10.10 0.58
CA LEU A 90 12.36 -10.81 -0.27
C LEU A 90 12.16 -10.02 -1.56
N GLU A 91 12.01 -10.74 -2.66
CA GLU A 91 11.32 -10.18 -3.80
C GLU A 91 9.84 -10.04 -3.46
N ILE A 92 9.20 -8.98 -3.95
CA ILE A 92 7.78 -8.73 -3.68
C ILE A 92 6.89 -9.87 -4.22
N SER A 93 7.37 -10.60 -5.24
CA SER A 93 6.78 -11.83 -5.80
C SER A 93 6.71 -12.99 -4.80
N GLN A 94 7.56 -12.98 -3.77
CA GLN A 94 7.63 -14.01 -2.72
C GLN A 94 6.61 -13.75 -1.60
N ILE A 95 5.94 -12.60 -1.58
CA ILE A 95 4.81 -12.35 -0.67
C ILE A 95 3.57 -13.00 -1.27
N HIS A 96 3.27 -14.23 -0.83
CA HIS A 96 2.14 -15.01 -1.36
C HIS A 96 0.78 -14.60 -0.78
N THR A 97 0.75 -13.85 0.33
CA THR A 97 -0.49 -13.40 0.95
C THR A 97 -0.99 -12.12 0.29
N PRO A 98 -2.14 -12.12 -0.40
CA PRO A 98 -2.59 -10.96 -1.19
C PRO A 98 -2.83 -9.69 -0.35
N ALA A 99 -3.34 -9.86 0.88
CA ALA A 99 -3.56 -8.75 1.79
C ALA A 99 -2.25 -8.02 2.15
N ILE A 100 -1.19 -8.78 2.38
CA ILE A 100 0.14 -8.26 2.72
C ILE A 100 0.78 -7.62 1.51
N PHE A 101 0.71 -8.26 0.33
CA PHE A 101 1.23 -7.70 -0.90
C PHE A 101 0.60 -6.32 -1.20
N SER A 102 -0.72 -6.22 -1.08
CA SER A 102 -1.43 -4.95 -1.22
C SER A 102 -0.95 -3.95 -0.17
N ALA A 103 -0.92 -4.35 1.11
CA ALA A 103 -0.51 -3.50 2.21
C ALA A 103 0.93 -2.97 2.08
N VAL A 104 1.88 -3.80 1.63
CA VAL A 104 3.27 -3.42 1.34
C VAL A 104 3.33 -2.45 0.16
N GLY A 105 2.50 -2.68 -0.86
CA GLY A 105 2.40 -1.80 -2.02
C GLY A 105 1.82 -0.43 -1.67
N ASP A 106 0.74 -0.41 -0.89
CA ASP A 106 0.04 0.79 -0.43
C ASP A 106 0.91 1.60 0.54
N ALA A 107 1.73 0.94 1.36
CA ALA A 107 2.69 1.59 2.25
C ALA A 107 4.01 1.99 1.54
N HIS A 108 4.15 1.73 0.24
CA HIS A 108 5.35 2.03 -0.55
C HIS A 108 6.65 1.45 0.05
N LEU A 109 6.56 0.25 0.63
CA LEU A 109 7.66 -0.40 1.36
C LEU A 109 8.56 -1.27 0.48
N PHE A 110 8.48 -1.15 -0.85
CA PHE A 110 9.37 -1.86 -1.75
C PHE A 110 10.23 -0.90 -2.57
N ASP A 111 11.44 -1.36 -2.90
CA ASP A 111 12.36 -0.67 -3.81
C ASP A 111 12.96 -1.68 -4.77
N SER A 112 12.95 -1.36 -6.08
CA SER A 112 13.44 -2.25 -7.13
C SER A 112 12.83 -3.67 -7.07
N GLY A 113 11.55 -3.74 -6.67
CA GLY A 113 10.82 -5.01 -6.52
C GLY A 113 11.18 -5.83 -5.28
N ARG A 114 11.95 -5.28 -4.33
CA ARG A 114 12.39 -5.96 -3.11
C ARG A 114 11.87 -5.28 -1.84
N VAL A 115 11.78 -6.05 -0.76
CA VAL A 115 11.34 -5.62 0.58
C VAL A 115 12.13 -6.39 1.65
N ILE A 116 12.43 -5.76 2.78
CA ILE A 116 13.03 -6.46 3.92
C ILE A 116 11.91 -6.98 4.81
N ARG A 117 11.90 -8.28 5.11
CA ARG A 117 11.04 -8.88 6.13
C ARG A 117 11.87 -9.18 7.37
N ALA A 118 11.52 -8.57 8.49
CA ALA A 118 12.11 -8.86 9.80
C ALA A 118 11.09 -9.58 10.68
N ASN A 119 11.43 -10.76 11.17
CA ASN A 119 10.56 -11.61 12.00
C ASN A 119 10.93 -11.44 13.46
N PHE A 120 9.95 -11.12 14.28
CA PHE A 120 10.07 -11.04 15.72
C PHE A 120 9.42 -12.28 16.33
N ALA A 121 10.18 -13.03 17.12
CA ALA A 121 9.64 -14.07 17.99
C ALA A 121 10.02 -13.74 19.44
N LEU A 122 8.99 -13.58 20.25
CA LEU A 122 9.06 -13.00 21.59
C LEU A 122 8.75 -14.05 22.65
N PRO A 123 9.64 -14.27 23.64
CA PRO A 123 9.35 -15.12 24.79
C PRO A 123 8.41 -14.43 25.80
N LYS A 124 8.33 -13.09 25.75
CA LYS A 124 7.45 -12.25 26.56
C LYS A 124 6.73 -11.26 25.66
N LEU A 125 5.49 -10.92 26.02
CA LEU A 125 4.69 -9.94 25.30
C LEU A 125 5.32 -8.54 25.37
N GLY A 126 4.99 -7.71 24.38
CA GLY A 126 5.39 -6.31 24.38
C GLY A 126 4.50 -5.45 25.25
N TYR A 127 4.99 -4.26 25.61
CA TYR A 127 4.24 -3.30 26.42
C TYR A 127 3.80 -2.13 25.55
N VAL A 128 2.54 -1.70 25.63
CA VAL A 128 2.12 -0.48 24.93
C VAL A 128 2.15 0.69 25.89
N LEU A 129 2.93 1.71 25.54
CA LEU A 129 3.11 2.91 26.34
C LEU A 129 2.38 4.10 25.71
N MET A 130 1.88 4.99 26.55
CA MET A 130 1.30 6.27 26.16
C MET A 130 1.75 7.41 27.10
N PRO A 131 1.72 8.68 26.65
CA PRO A 131 1.86 9.81 27.54
C PRO A 131 0.77 9.80 28.61
N LYS A 132 1.14 10.11 29.86
CA LYS A 132 0.19 10.19 30.98
C LYS A 132 -0.98 11.10 30.63
N SER A 133 -2.18 10.65 30.96
CA SER A 133 -3.41 11.35 30.69
C SER A 133 -4.23 11.43 31.98
N THR A 134 -4.79 12.60 32.27
CA THR A 134 -5.77 12.78 33.36
C THR A 134 -7.19 12.48 32.90
N ALA A 135 -7.37 12.08 31.64
CA ALA A 135 -8.67 11.76 31.08
C ALA A 135 -9.20 10.45 31.67
N LYS A 136 -10.45 10.47 32.15
CA LYS A 136 -11.15 9.27 32.62
C LYS A 136 -11.62 8.35 31.48
N LYS A 137 -11.74 8.90 30.27
CA LYS A 137 -12.17 8.18 29.06
C LYS A 137 -11.55 8.86 27.84
N ILE A 138 -11.06 8.05 26.90
CA ILE A 138 -10.49 8.48 25.63
C ILE A 138 -11.23 7.72 24.54
N THR A 139 -12.01 8.40 23.72
CA THR A 139 -12.76 7.73 22.65
C THR A 139 -12.02 7.88 21.32
N PRO A 140 -12.01 6.87 20.44
CA PRO A 140 -11.51 7.02 19.08
C PRO A 140 -12.20 8.19 18.36
N ALA A 141 -11.48 8.99 17.56
CA ALA A 141 -12.10 10.09 16.82
C ALA A 141 -12.92 9.60 15.62
N SER A 142 -12.55 8.44 15.06
CA SER A 142 -13.16 7.78 13.90
C SER A 142 -13.13 6.26 14.07
N ARG A 143 -13.86 5.54 13.20
CA ARG A 143 -13.80 4.07 13.09
C ARG A 143 -12.38 3.59 12.80
N THR A 144 -11.67 4.25 11.88
CA THR A 144 -10.29 3.92 11.55
C THR A 144 -9.36 4.04 12.75
N THR A 145 -9.47 5.08 13.58
CA THR A 145 -8.69 5.13 14.82
C THR A 145 -9.03 3.97 15.76
N SER A 146 -10.31 3.57 15.81
CA SER A 146 -10.73 2.41 16.61
C SER A 146 -10.05 1.13 16.11
N ASP A 147 -10.10 0.87 14.80
CA ASP A 147 -9.51 -0.32 14.18
C ASP A 147 -7.99 -0.35 14.42
N ILE A 148 -7.33 0.81 14.31
CA ILE A 148 -5.90 0.96 14.61
C ILE A 148 -5.58 0.63 16.08
N LEU A 149 -6.39 1.11 17.03
CA LEU A 149 -6.18 0.84 18.45
C LEU A 149 -6.39 -0.64 18.79
N HIS A 150 -7.41 -1.28 18.21
CA HIS A 150 -7.61 -2.72 18.33
C HIS A 150 -6.46 -3.51 17.70
N GLY A 151 -5.99 -3.10 16.52
CA GLY A 151 -4.82 -3.70 15.87
C GLY A 151 -3.57 -3.60 16.72
N LEU A 152 -3.28 -2.43 17.30
CA LEU A 152 -2.13 -2.24 18.19
C LEU A 152 -2.24 -3.07 19.48
N HIS A 153 -3.45 -3.17 20.05
CA HIS A 153 -3.70 -4.04 21.20
C HIS A 153 -3.46 -5.51 20.85
N SER A 154 -4.05 -5.99 19.75
CA SER A 154 -3.88 -7.36 19.27
C SER A 154 -2.41 -7.68 18.98
N LEU A 155 -1.69 -6.78 18.30
CA LEU A 155 -0.25 -6.93 18.03
C LEU A 155 0.57 -7.01 19.33
N SER A 156 0.21 -6.25 20.37
CA SER A 156 0.92 -6.32 21.67
C SER A 156 0.79 -7.68 22.37
N GLN A 157 -0.27 -8.43 22.06
CA GLN A 157 -0.52 -9.78 22.58
C GLN A 157 0.14 -10.87 21.71
N ALA A 158 0.69 -10.53 20.54
CA ALA A 158 1.32 -11.49 19.65
C ALA A 158 2.71 -11.91 20.18
N ARG A 159 2.96 -13.22 20.22
CA ARG A 159 4.29 -13.78 20.52
C ARG A 159 5.18 -13.87 19.30
N ALA A 160 4.62 -13.79 18.10
CA ALA A 160 5.38 -13.76 16.87
C ALA A 160 4.69 -12.84 15.88
N PHE A 161 5.46 -12.02 15.18
CA PHE A 161 4.98 -11.15 14.12
C PHE A 161 6.12 -10.84 13.14
N SER A 162 5.76 -10.48 11.92
CA SER A 162 6.68 -10.03 10.89
C SER A 162 6.50 -8.53 10.67
N VAL A 163 7.57 -7.85 10.31
CA VAL A 163 7.51 -6.47 9.85
C VAL A 163 8.19 -6.32 8.51
N TYR A 164 7.56 -5.57 7.62
CA TYR A 164 8.05 -5.27 6.29
C TYR A 164 8.62 -3.85 6.29
N ILE A 165 9.80 -3.70 5.71
CA ILE A 165 10.60 -2.47 5.74
C ILE A 165 11.12 -2.21 4.33
N LYS A 166 11.10 -0.94 3.92
CA LYS A 166 11.71 -0.54 2.66
C LYS A 166 13.21 -0.87 2.66
N PRO A 167 13.73 -1.55 1.62
CA PRO A 167 15.16 -1.83 1.55
C PRO A 167 15.96 -0.54 1.46
N SER A 168 16.90 -0.37 2.39
CA SER A 168 17.91 0.70 2.35
C SER A 168 19.20 0.19 2.99
N ASP A 169 20.34 0.76 2.62
CA ASP A 169 21.63 0.39 3.24
C ASP A 169 21.61 0.64 4.75
N TYR A 170 20.92 1.70 5.18
CA TYR A 170 20.73 2.04 6.57
C TYR A 170 19.90 0.98 7.31
N ALA A 171 18.76 0.57 6.75
CA ALA A 171 17.91 -0.47 7.32
C ALA A 171 18.65 -1.81 7.42
N ARG A 172 19.38 -2.21 6.36
CA ARG A 172 20.18 -3.45 6.35
C ARG A 172 21.25 -3.44 7.42
N GLN A 173 22.05 -2.37 7.46
CA GLN A 173 23.15 -2.26 8.41
C GLN A 173 22.63 -2.16 9.85
N GLY A 174 21.55 -1.42 10.06
CA GLY A 174 20.91 -1.28 11.36
C GLY A 174 20.36 -2.60 11.88
N LEU A 175 19.56 -3.32 11.07
CA LEU A 175 19.03 -4.64 11.46
C LEU A 175 20.15 -5.67 11.68
N LYS A 176 21.20 -5.64 10.85
CA LYS A 176 22.37 -6.51 11.04
C LYS A 176 23.04 -6.24 12.39
N LEU A 177 23.33 -4.97 12.71
CA LEU A 177 23.90 -4.58 14.00
C LEU A 177 23.03 -5.04 15.18
N VAL A 178 21.71 -4.94 15.04
CA VAL A 178 20.76 -5.41 16.05
C VAL A 178 20.83 -6.91 16.24
N CYS A 179 20.85 -7.68 15.15
CA CYS A 179 20.96 -9.14 15.20
C CYS A 179 22.29 -9.58 15.84
N ASP A 180 23.40 -8.94 15.45
CA ASP A 180 24.74 -9.22 15.99
C ASP A 180 24.78 -8.94 17.51
N ARG A 181 24.23 -7.80 17.96
CA ARG A 181 24.15 -7.46 19.39
C ARG A 181 23.26 -8.41 20.17
N ASN A 182 22.09 -8.77 19.64
CA ASN A 182 21.20 -9.73 20.28
C ASN A 182 21.85 -11.12 20.42
N SER A 183 22.66 -11.52 19.43
CA SER A 183 23.37 -12.80 19.44
C SER A 183 24.57 -12.80 20.41
N ALA A 184 25.23 -11.66 20.59
CA ALA A 184 26.38 -11.52 21.48
C ALA A 184 25.99 -11.22 22.95
N ALA A 185 24.78 -10.75 23.20
CA ALA A 185 24.33 -10.37 24.54
C ALA A 185 24.14 -11.59 25.46
N PRO A 186 24.76 -11.62 26.64
CA PRO A 186 24.54 -12.69 27.61
C PRO A 186 23.08 -12.73 28.08
N PRO A 187 22.58 -13.89 28.55
CA PRO A 187 21.26 -13.99 29.16
C PRO A 187 21.12 -13.00 30.32
N PRO A 188 19.99 -12.30 30.46
CA PRO A 188 19.83 -11.32 31.53
C PRO A 188 19.90 -12.02 32.89
N ALA A 189 20.78 -11.52 33.77
CA ALA A 189 20.94 -12.03 35.13
C ALA A 189 19.71 -11.77 36.02
N SER A 190 18.84 -10.84 35.62
CA SER A 190 17.57 -10.51 36.31
C SER A 190 16.44 -10.28 35.30
N PRO A 191 15.19 -10.61 35.68
CA PRO A 191 14.04 -10.31 34.83
C PRO A 191 13.91 -8.79 34.65
N PHE A 192 13.82 -8.37 33.40
CA PHE A 192 13.57 -6.98 33.04
C PHE A 192 12.24 -6.47 33.63
N ALA A 193 12.27 -5.29 34.25
CA ALA A 193 11.09 -4.58 34.76
C ALA A 193 10.80 -3.36 33.87
N VAL A 194 9.60 -3.29 33.29
CA VAL A 194 9.14 -2.19 32.43
C VAL A 194 9.18 -0.83 33.14
N GLU A 195 9.09 -0.85 34.47
CA GLU A 195 9.23 0.31 35.37
C GLU A 195 10.49 1.12 35.12
N HIS A 196 11.56 0.50 34.61
CA HIS A 196 12.81 1.19 34.29
C HIS A 196 12.71 2.09 33.03
N VAL A 197 11.67 1.90 32.22
CA VAL A 197 11.39 2.66 30.99
C VAL A 197 10.32 3.71 31.23
N LEU A 198 9.42 3.45 32.18
CA LEU A 198 8.38 4.38 32.57
C LEU A 198 9.03 5.61 33.22
N ASP A 199 8.98 6.74 32.52
CA ASP A 199 9.43 8.02 33.06
C ASP A 199 8.28 8.75 33.79
N THR A 200 8.56 9.96 34.28
CA THR A 200 7.53 10.79 34.93
C THR A 200 6.37 11.16 34.02
N ARG A 201 6.49 11.02 32.69
CA ARG A 201 5.54 11.48 31.66
C ARG A 201 4.85 10.36 30.89
N THR A 202 5.25 9.10 31.08
CA THR A 202 4.76 7.94 30.32
C THR A 202 4.18 6.88 31.26
N THR A 203 3.23 6.11 30.75
CA THR A 203 2.56 5.03 31.48
C THR A 203 2.23 3.91 30.49
N GLU A 204 2.12 2.69 31.00
CA GLU A 204 1.48 1.61 30.25
C GLU A 204 0.02 2.00 29.93
N VAL A 205 -0.43 1.62 28.75
CA VAL A 205 -1.78 1.89 28.25
C VAL A 205 -2.76 1.04 29.06
N ASP A 206 -3.68 1.74 29.73
CA ASP A 206 -4.90 1.12 30.23
C ASP A 206 -5.94 1.11 29.09
N TRP A 207 -6.12 -0.06 28.48
CA TRP A 207 -7.04 -0.26 27.35
C TRP A 207 -8.50 0.00 27.71
N SER A 208 -8.87 -0.09 28.99
CA SER A 208 -10.21 0.24 29.46
C SER A 208 -10.54 1.73 29.25
N LEU A 209 -9.53 2.61 29.25
CA LEU A 209 -9.71 4.04 28.93
C LEU A 209 -10.22 4.25 27.51
N PHE A 210 -9.88 3.33 26.60
CA PHE A 210 -10.30 3.33 25.20
C PHE A 210 -11.60 2.56 24.96
N GLY A 211 -12.17 1.93 26.00
CA GLY A 211 -13.30 1.03 25.87
C GLY A 211 -12.96 -0.27 25.15
N ILE A 212 -11.68 -0.67 25.15
CA ILE A 212 -11.21 -1.95 24.63
C ILE A 212 -11.12 -2.86 25.84
N GLU A 213 -12.05 -3.81 25.95
CA GLU A 213 -11.98 -4.82 27.00
C GLU A 213 -10.83 -5.78 26.72
N PRO A 214 -10.05 -6.17 27.74
CA PRO A 214 -9.08 -7.24 27.59
C PRO A 214 -9.85 -8.53 27.25
N ASP A 215 -9.48 -9.17 26.14
CA ASP A 215 -9.95 -10.52 25.85
C ASP A 215 -9.54 -11.41 27.04
N LEU A 216 -10.54 -11.88 27.79
CA LEU A 216 -10.33 -12.85 28.85
C LEU A 216 -9.86 -14.15 28.19
N VAL A 217 -8.55 -14.34 28.11
CA VAL A 217 -7.97 -15.63 27.75
C VAL A 217 -8.53 -16.66 28.73
N PRO A 218 -9.20 -17.74 28.27
CA PRO A 218 -9.59 -18.80 29.17
C PRO A 218 -8.31 -19.48 29.65
N ASP A 219 -7.98 -19.32 30.94
CA ASP A 219 -6.79 -19.86 31.59
C ASP A 219 -6.77 -21.40 31.70
N ASN A 220 -7.51 -22.12 30.87
CA ASN A 220 -7.41 -23.58 30.76
C ASN A 220 -7.77 -24.05 29.34
N PRO A 221 -6.93 -24.88 28.68
CA PRO A 221 -7.44 -25.67 27.58
C PRO A 221 -8.55 -26.58 28.13
N PRO A 222 -9.76 -26.62 27.54
CA PRO A 222 -10.71 -27.66 27.88
C PRO A 222 -10.06 -28.99 27.53
N SER A 223 -9.69 -29.75 28.56
CA SER A 223 -9.43 -31.18 28.48
C SER A 223 -10.65 -31.82 27.84
N SER A 224 -10.61 -31.94 26.52
CA SER A 224 -11.61 -32.59 25.70
C SER A 224 -11.05 -33.97 25.39
N ALA A 225 -11.05 -34.80 26.43
CA ALA A 225 -11.24 -36.22 26.21
C ALA A 225 -12.47 -36.38 25.29
N PRO A 226 -12.41 -37.23 24.26
CA PRO A 226 -13.54 -37.39 23.35
C PRO A 226 -14.77 -37.86 24.14
N PRO A 227 -15.97 -37.35 23.82
CA PRO A 227 -17.18 -37.75 24.52
C PRO A 227 -17.42 -39.26 24.33
N PRO A 228 -17.95 -39.97 25.34
CA PRO A 228 -18.28 -41.37 25.20
C PRO A 228 -19.44 -41.50 24.21
N TYR A 229 -19.15 -41.99 23.00
CA TYR A 229 -20.18 -42.37 22.04
C TYR A 229 -20.96 -43.57 22.63
N LEU A 230 -22.19 -43.32 23.07
CA LEU A 230 -23.22 -44.34 23.25
C LEU A 230 -24.05 -44.39 21.97
N GLY A 231 -23.83 -45.39 21.13
CA GLY A 231 -24.65 -45.66 19.95
C GLY A 231 -24.07 -46.81 19.10
N PRO A 232 -24.91 -47.74 18.61
CA PRO A 232 -24.51 -49.12 18.30
C PRO A 232 -23.72 -49.26 17.00
N THR A 233 -22.73 -50.14 17.07
CA THR A 233 -21.86 -50.61 15.99
C THR A 233 -22.68 -51.22 14.83
N PRO A 234 -22.46 -50.81 13.56
CA PRO A 234 -22.87 -51.61 12.41
C PRO A 234 -21.92 -52.80 12.24
N PRO A 235 -22.38 -53.96 11.73
CA PRO A 235 -21.57 -55.17 11.68
C PRO A 235 -20.42 -55.04 10.67
N LEU A 236 -19.28 -55.59 11.06
CA LEU A 236 -18.10 -55.82 10.24
C LEU A 236 -18.47 -56.58 8.97
N LEU A 237 -18.08 -56.01 7.82
CA LEU A 237 -17.88 -56.79 6.60
C LEU A 237 -16.39 -57.09 6.47
N ASP A 238 -16.10 -58.39 6.45
CA ASP A 238 -14.80 -58.98 6.18
C ASP A 238 -14.23 -58.51 4.83
N CYS A 239 -12.97 -58.08 4.85
CA CYS A 239 -12.04 -58.26 3.74
C CYS A 239 -10.60 -58.33 4.28
N GLU A 240 -9.94 -59.41 3.89
CA GLU A 240 -8.62 -59.91 4.27
C GLU A 240 -7.42 -59.00 3.86
N PRO A 241 -6.20 -59.28 4.38
CA PRO A 241 -5.10 -58.33 4.48
C PRO A 241 -4.13 -58.41 3.29
N LEU A 242 -3.64 -57.26 2.82
CA LEU A 242 -2.45 -57.19 1.95
C LEU A 242 -1.40 -56.24 2.51
N LEU A 243 -0.45 -56.87 3.20
CA LEU A 243 1.01 -56.69 3.11
C LEU A 243 1.60 -55.28 3.23
N SER A 244 2.24 -55.08 4.38
CA SER A 244 3.26 -54.08 4.69
C SER A 244 4.43 -54.14 3.69
N LEU A 245 4.66 -53.02 2.99
CA LEU A 245 5.88 -52.78 2.20
C LEU A 245 6.76 -51.80 2.98
N SER A 246 7.85 -52.34 3.53
CA SER A 246 8.95 -51.56 4.12
C SER A 246 9.77 -50.85 3.03
N PRO A 247 10.37 -49.69 3.32
CA PRO A 247 11.32 -49.02 2.42
C PRO A 247 12.69 -49.71 2.45
N PRO A 248 13.44 -49.77 1.34
CA PRO A 248 14.77 -50.34 1.36
C PRO A 248 15.78 -49.33 1.91
N ALA A 249 16.53 -49.78 2.91
CA ALA A 249 17.75 -49.16 3.39
C ALA A 249 18.88 -49.33 2.35
N VAL A 250 19.63 -48.25 2.09
CA VAL A 250 20.95 -48.33 1.45
C VAL A 250 21.97 -47.73 2.41
N ALA A 251 23.01 -48.52 2.66
CA ALA A 251 24.10 -48.30 3.59
C ALA A 251 25.22 -47.43 2.95
N PRO A 252 26.24 -47.00 3.74
CA PRO A 252 27.04 -45.79 3.50
C PRO A 252 28.44 -46.02 2.89
N ALA A 253 29.08 -44.87 2.55
CA ALA A 253 30.53 -44.59 2.44
C ALA A 253 31.21 -44.92 1.08
N PRO A 254 32.33 -44.23 0.67
CA PRO A 254 33.32 -43.57 1.51
C PRO A 254 33.83 -42.17 1.11
N SER A 255 34.64 -41.65 2.03
CA SER A 255 35.32 -40.36 2.16
C SER A 255 36.54 -40.12 1.25
N THR A 256 36.65 -38.85 0.78
CA THR A 256 37.84 -37.95 0.62
C THR A 256 39.04 -38.44 -0.25
N PRO A 257 40.03 -37.61 -0.68
CA PRO A 257 40.36 -36.23 -0.26
C PRO A 257 40.88 -35.22 -1.35
N SER A 258 41.08 -33.97 -0.89
CA SER A 258 42.19 -33.03 -1.22
C SER A 258 42.10 -31.99 -2.36
N LYS A 259 42.18 -30.71 -1.90
CA LYS A 259 43.14 -29.63 -2.25
C LYS A 259 43.21 -29.06 -3.68
N SER A 260 42.88 -27.77 -3.78
CA SER A 260 43.70 -26.68 -4.38
C SER A 260 42.98 -25.35 -4.05
N ILE A 261 43.43 -24.48 -3.15
CA ILE A 261 44.61 -23.58 -3.18
C ILE A 261 44.89 -23.05 -4.59
N ILE A 262 44.33 -21.87 -4.89
CA ILE A 262 44.99 -20.83 -5.69
C ILE A 262 44.71 -19.51 -4.97
N SER A 263 45.78 -18.93 -4.43
CA SER A 263 45.90 -17.51 -4.07
C SER A 263 46.86 -16.86 -5.07
N GLU A 264 46.89 -15.52 -5.05
CA GLU A 264 47.79 -14.58 -5.76
C GLU A 264 47.28 -14.16 -7.16
N THR A 265 47.29 -12.89 -7.58
CA THR A 265 48.01 -11.70 -7.07
C THR A 265 47.36 -10.40 -7.56
N ASP A 266 47.55 -9.34 -6.77
CA ASP A 266 47.83 -7.94 -7.11
C ASP A 266 47.45 -7.38 -8.50
N PHE A 267 46.67 -6.28 -8.48
CA PHE A 267 47.05 -5.09 -9.22
C PHE A 267 46.87 -3.83 -8.37
N SER A 268 47.99 -3.15 -8.16
CA SER A 268 48.17 -1.91 -7.43
C SER A 268 47.49 -0.70 -8.10
N GLN A 269 46.90 0.14 -7.25
CA GLN A 269 47.08 1.60 -7.14
C GLN A 269 47.53 2.36 -8.38
N ILE A 270 46.75 3.37 -8.80
CA ILE A 270 47.21 4.70 -9.24
C ILE A 270 46.18 5.76 -8.75
N PRO A 271 46.61 6.99 -8.38
CA PRO A 271 45.93 7.92 -7.46
C PRO A 271 45.08 9.01 -8.15
N PRO A 272 44.40 9.89 -7.39
CA PRO A 272 43.59 10.99 -7.94
C PRO A 272 44.42 12.27 -8.15
N PRO A 273 43.99 13.20 -9.02
CA PRO A 273 44.43 14.58 -8.93
C PRO A 273 43.32 15.48 -8.36
N SER A 274 43.53 15.94 -7.12
CA SER A 274 43.30 17.36 -6.78
C SER A 274 44.54 18.13 -7.27
N ILE A 275 44.52 19.36 -7.77
CA ILE A 275 44.30 20.65 -7.08
C ILE A 275 44.33 21.70 -8.20
N HIS A 276 43.46 22.71 -8.21
CA HIS A 276 43.86 24.13 -8.16
C HIS A 276 42.67 25.08 -8.20
N ALA A 277 42.73 26.02 -7.27
CA ALA A 277 41.77 27.05 -6.95
C ALA A 277 42.08 28.39 -7.64
N SER A 278 41.10 29.29 -7.56
CA SER A 278 41.19 30.78 -7.54
C SER A 278 40.73 31.50 -8.85
N PRO A 279 40.43 32.82 -8.83
CA PRO A 279 39.05 33.32 -8.57
C PRO A 279 38.58 34.50 -9.49
N SER A 280 37.27 34.82 -9.43
CA SER A 280 36.62 36.13 -9.70
C SER A 280 36.67 36.73 -11.13
N PRO A 281 35.88 37.77 -11.50
CA PRO A 281 34.89 38.57 -10.75
C PRO A 281 33.49 38.75 -11.43
N GLN A 282 32.55 39.32 -10.66
CA GLN A 282 31.27 39.90 -11.10
C GLN A 282 31.44 41.05 -12.12
N PRO A 283 30.35 41.43 -12.80
CA PRO A 283 29.83 42.78 -12.57
C PRO A 283 28.33 42.83 -12.24
N GLN A 284 28.02 43.73 -11.32
CA GLN A 284 26.69 44.25 -10.99
C GLN A 284 26.10 45.07 -12.15
N LEU A 285 24.76 45.07 -12.27
CA LEU A 285 23.98 46.16 -12.83
C LEU A 285 22.57 46.14 -12.20
N GLU A 286 22.36 47.04 -11.24
CA GLU A 286 21.10 47.78 -11.02
C GLU A 286 20.81 48.68 -12.26
N PRO A 287 19.65 49.35 -12.47
CA PRO A 287 18.61 49.74 -11.49
C PRO A 287 17.13 49.68 -12.01
N SER A 288 16.19 50.07 -11.15
CA SER A 288 15.13 51.07 -11.43
C SER A 288 13.69 50.63 -11.15
N THR A 289 13.17 51.20 -10.06
CA THR A 289 11.77 51.51 -9.78
C THR A 289 11.01 52.14 -10.95
N THR A 290 9.76 51.74 -11.19
CA THR A 290 8.66 52.69 -11.48
C THR A 290 7.30 52.05 -11.19
N ALA A 291 6.49 52.80 -10.46
CA ALA A 291 5.10 52.50 -10.14
C ALA A 291 4.18 52.71 -11.37
N GLN A 292 2.89 52.40 -11.17
CA GLN A 292 1.69 52.78 -11.95
C GLN A 292 1.08 51.63 -12.78
N LYS A 293 -0.24 51.39 -12.86
CA LYS A 293 -1.43 52.06 -12.30
C LYS A 293 -2.66 51.26 -12.74
N LYS A 294 -3.59 51.03 -11.81
CA LYS A 294 -4.97 50.60 -12.06
C LYS A 294 -5.67 51.57 -13.01
N ARG A 295 -6.43 51.06 -13.98
CA ARG A 295 -7.71 51.67 -14.38
C ARG A 295 -8.71 50.64 -14.92
N PRO A 296 -10.00 50.77 -14.56
CA PRO A 296 -11.09 49.94 -15.03
C PRO A 296 -11.83 50.58 -16.22
N LEU A 297 -12.61 49.78 -16.94
CA LEU A 297 -13.63 50.25 -17.87
C LEU A 297 -14.94 49.51 -17.58
N SER A 298 -15.89 50.23 -16.98
CA SER A 298 -17.32 50.04 -17.24
C SER A 298 -17.72 51.00 -18.38
N PRO A 299 -18.87 50.77 -19.05
CA PRO A 299 -20.08 51.43 -18.54
C PRO A 299 -21.35 50.57 -18.59
N ASN A 300 -22.18 50.74 -17.55
CA ASN A 300 -23.61 50.45 -17.54
C ASN A 300 -24.37 51.47 -18.41
N THR A 301 -25.43 51.06 -19.11
CA THR A 301 -26.72 51.79 -19.14
C THR A 301 -27.88 50.81 -19.37
N ALA A 302 -28.90 50.91 -18.53
CA ALA A 302 -30.11 50.10 -18.45
C ALA A 302 -31.21 50.50 -19.45
N ALA A 303 -32.13 49.57 -19.77
CA ALA A 303 -33.58 49.80 -19.85
C ALA A 303 -34.33 48.50 -20.22
N ALA A 304 -35.23 48.06 -19.32
CA ALA A 304 -36.38 47.21 -19.65
C ALA A 304 -37.59 48.13 -20.03
N PRO A 305 -38.67 47.63 -20.67
CA PRO A 305 -39.73 46.97 -19.89
C PRO A 305 -40.47 45.79 -20.59
N ASP A 306 -41.27 45.10 -19.77
CA ASP A 306 -42.15 43.96 -20.01
C ASP A 306 -43.21 44.10 -21.14
N ILE A 307 -43.69 42.96 -21.67
CA ILE A 307 -45.11 42.52 -21.78
C ILE A 307 -45.18 41.22 -22.63
N LEU A 308 -45.65 40.11 -22.02
CA LEU A 308 -46.18 38.86 -22.62
C LEU A 308 -47.72 39.02 -22.84
N PRO A 309 -48.50 38.14 -23.54
CA PRO A 309 -48.30 36.69 -23.69
C PRO A 309 -48.83 36.01 -25.00
N SER A 310 -48.63 34.68 -25.05
CA SER A 310 -49.51 33.65 -25.64
C SER A 310 -49.19 33.12 -27.06
N ALA A 311 -48.62 31.91 -27.11
CA ALA A 311 -49.35 30.71 -27.56
C ALA A 311 -48.52 29.45 -27.33
N GLN A 312 -49.09 28.53 -26.54
CA GLN A 312 -48.53 27.23 -26.20
C GLN A 312 -48.37 26.34 -27.45
N ARG A 313 -47.21 25.68 -27.56
CA ARG A 313 -47.14 24.34 -28.14
C ARG A 313 -46.25 23.49 -27.22
N PRO A 314 -46.73 22.35 -26.69
CA PRO A 314 -45.97 21.56 -25.73
C PRO A 314 -44.85 20.82 -26.46
N ARG A 315 -43.65 21.41 -26.49
CA ARG A 315 -42.42 20.67 -26.87
C ARG A 315 -41.92 19.90 -25.65
N ARG A 316 -42.65 18.84 -25.28
CA ARG A 316 -42.30 17.93 -24.17
C ARG A 316 -41.07 17.03 -24.45
N GLY A 317 -40.31 17.29 -25.51
CA GLY A 317 -39.05 16.60 -25.84
C GLY A 317 -37.78 17.42 -25.68
N SER A 318 -37.87 18.74 -25.44
CA SER A 318 -36.69 19.63 -25.45
C SER A 318 -35.97 19.75 -24.09
N SER A 319 -36.71 19.58 -22.98
CA SER A 319 -36.13 19.77 -21.64
C SER A 319 -35.27 18.58 -21.23
N ALA A 320 -35.73 17.34 -21.45
CA ALA A 320 -34.98 16.14 -21.07
C ALA A 320 -33.66 16.01 -21.86
N ALA A 321 -33.70 16.23 -23.17
CA ALA A 321 -32.50 16.18 -24.02
C ALA A 321 -31.49 17.30 -23.69
N SER A 322 -31.95 18.48 -23.27
CA SER A 322 -31.07 19.54 -22.76
C SER A 322 -30.39 19.10 -21.47
N THR A 323 -31.15 18.59 -20.50
CA THR A 323 -30.60 18.13 -19.22
C THR A 323 -29.61 16.97 -19.39
N THR A 324 -29.90 16.02 -20.28
CA THR A 324 -28.97 14.92 -20.59
C THR A 324 -27.69 15.47 -21.21
N ARG A 325 -27.78 16.34 -22.23
CA ARG A 325 -26.61 16.99 -22.82
C ARG A 325 -25.76 17.69 -21.76
N ASP A 326 -26.39 18.52 -20.94
CA ASP A 326 -25.69 19.31 -19.91
C ASP A 326 -24.97 18.39 -18.91
N THR A 327 -25.58 17.26 -18.55
CA THR A 327 -24.98 16.29 -17.62
C THR A 327 -23.79 15.55 -18.26
N LEU A 328 -23.90 15.13 -19.52
CA LEU A 328 -22.79 14.48 -20.24
C LEU A 328 -21.63 15.46 -20.47
N THR A 329 -21.92 16.72 -20.79
CA THR A 329 -20.91 17.77 -20.93
C THR A 329 -20.21 18.05 -19.59
N ALA A 330 -20.95 18.11 -18.49
CA ALA A 330 -20.36 18.28 -17.15
C ALA A 330 -19.46 17.09 -16.77
N ASN A 331 -19.88 15.86 -17.08
CA ASN A 331 -19.07 14.67 -16.82
C ASN A 331 -17.79 14.63 -17.67
N LEU A 332 -17.86 15.04 -18.95
CA LEU A 332 -16.66 15.18 -19.77
C LEU A 332 -15.72 16.27 -19.23
N ALA A 333 -16.26 17.40 -18.78
CA ALA A 333 -15.46 18.47 -18.18
C ALA A 333 -14.74 18.02 -16.90
N GLU A 334 -15.45 17.33 -16.00
CA GLU A 334 -14.88 16.74 -14.79
C GLU A 334 -13.71 15.80 -15.12
N TRP A 335 -13.87 14.96 -16.15
CA TRP A 335 -12.78 14.09 -16.58
C TRP A 335 -11.60 14.87 -17.17
N VAL A 336 -11.85 15.88 -18.01
CA VAL A 336 -10.77 16.71 -18.60
C VAL A 336 -9.99 17.44 -17.51
N GLU A 337 -10.67 17.98 -16.49
CA GLU A 337 -10.01 18.61 -15.34
C GLU A 337 -9.11 17.62 -14.59
N ALA A 338 -9.59 16.40 -14.35
CA ALA A 338 -8.82 15.36 -13.71
C ALA A 338 -7.61 14.91 -14.56
N ALA A 339 -7.78 14.81 -15.88
CA ALA A 339 -6.70 14.47 -16.80
C ALA A 339 -5.63 15.56 -16.88
N LEU A 340 -6.03 16.83 -16.88
CA LEU A 340 -5.12 17.99 -16.83
C LEU A 340 -4.28 18.05 -15.56
N ALA A 341 -4.80 17.53 -14.45
CA ALA A 341 -4.05 17.43 -13.20
C ALA A 341 -2.88 16.43 -13.27
N VAL A 342 -2.96 15.45 -14.16
CA VAL A 342 -1.89 14.46 -14.41
C VAL A 342 -0.98 14.94 -15.54
N ASN A 343 -1.57 15.34 -16.66
CA ASN A 343 -0.85 15.82 -17.84
C ASN A 343 -1.38 17.22 -18.22
N PRO A 344 -0.63 18.30 -17.90
CA PRO A 344 -1.03 19.67 -18.22
C PRO A 344 -1.22 19.94 -19.72
N SER A 345 -0.65 19.12 -20.59
CA SER A 345 -0.74 19.17 -22.05
C SER A 345 -1.54 18.01 -22.64
N VAL A 346 -2.51 17.45 -21.92
CA VAL A 346 -3.36 16.32 -22.39
C VAL A 346 -4.08 16.62 -23.72
N TYR A 347 -4.32 17.90 -24.04
CA TYR A 347 -4.93 18.33 -25.31
C TYR A 347 -3.98 18.17 -26.52
N GLU A 348 -2.67 18.06 -26.28
CA GLU A 348 -1.66 17.81 -27.31
C GLU A 348 -1.37 16.31 -27.48
N HIS A 349 -1.96 15.45 -26.65
CA HIS A 349 -1.69 14.02 -26.66
C HIS A 349 -2.13 13.38 -28.00
N PRO A 350 -1.20 12.75 -28.76
CA PRO A 350 -1.43 12.37 -30.15
C PRO A 350 -2.58 11.38 -30.34
N ARG A 351 -2.77 10.46 -29.38
CA ARG A 351 -3.82 9.42 -29.44
C ARG A 351 -5.17 9.82 -28.83
N LEU A 352 -5.26 10.95 -28.13
CA LEU A 352 -6.48 11.34 -27.40
C LEU A 352 -7.35 12.34 -28.16
N GLN A 353 -6.83 13.04 -29.17
CA GLN A 353 -7.58 14.08 -29.87
C GLN A 353 -8.87 13.55 -30.53
N ASP A 354 -8.77 12.47 -31.29
CA ASP A 354 -9.93 11.85 -31.95
C ASP A 354 -10.95 11.32 -30.92
N HIS A 355 -10.45 10.77 -29.82
CA HIS A 355 -11.27 10.26 -28.73
C HIS A 355 -12.01 11.39 -27.99
N LEU A 356 -11.35 12.52 -27.74
CA LEU A 356 -11.94 13.73 -27.15
C LEU A 356 -13.04 14.29 -28.04
N GLN A 357 -12.78 14.40 -29.34
CA GLN A 357 -13.76 14.89 -30.31
C GLN A 357 -14.99 13.96 -30.40
N THR A 358 -14.75 12.65 -30.45
CA THR A 358 -15.83 11.64 -30.48
C THR A 358 -16.69 11.71 -29.22
N CYS A 359 -16.07 11.82 -28.05
CA CYS A 359 -16.78 11.94 -26.77
C CYS A 359 -17.62 13.22 -26.72
N ALA A 360 -17.08 14.36 -27.17
CA ALA A 360 -17.79 15.63 -27.23
C ALA A 360 -18.99 15.58 -28.20
N MET A 361 -18.83 14.95 -29.36
CA MET A 361 -19.91 14.76 -30.34
C MET A 361 -21.09 13.98 -29.73
N HIS A 362 -20.82 12.87 -29.04
CA HIS A 362 -21.88 12.07 -28.40
C HIS A 362 -22.55 12.81 -27.23
N ALA A 363 -21.80 13.61 -26.46
CA ALA A 363 -22.36 14.47 -25.42
C ALA A 363 -23.35 15.49 -26.01
N VAL A 364 -22.97 16.18 -27.09
CA VAL A 364 -23.82 17.16 -27.78
C VAL A 364 -25.08 16.51 -28.38
N ALA A 365 -24.93 15.30 -28.92
CA ALA A 365 -26.04 14.49 -29.43
C ALA A 365 -26.97 13.96 -28.32
N ALA A 366 -26.58 14.08 -27.04
CA ALA A 366 -27.27 13.50 -25.89
C ALA A 366 -27.44 11.97 -25.99
N ASP A 367 -26.51 11.28 -26.65
CA ASP A 367 -26.48 9.82 -26.75
C ASP A 367 -25.65 9.24 -25.61
N VAL A 368 -26.35 8.76 -24.57
CA VAL A 368 -25.73 8.28 -23.34
C VAL A 368 -24.87 7.04 -23.57
N ASP A 369 -25.37 6.04 -24.32
CA ASP A 369 -24.64 4.78 -24.46
C ASP A 369 -23.37 4.97 -25.30
N ALA A 370 -23.48 5.71 -26.41
CA ALA A 370 -22.35 6.03 -27.27
C ALA A 370 -21.35 6.97 -26.58
N PHE A 371 -21.83 7.92 -25.76
CA PHE A 371 -20.96 8.74 -24.92
C PHE A 371 -20.17 7.88 -23.94
N LEU A 372 -20.82 6.95 -23.23
CA LEU A 372 -20.14 6.07 -22.27
C LEU A 372 -19.13 5.13 -22.96
N ASP A 373 -19.38 4.70 -24.21
CA ASP A 373 -18.43 3.92 -25.02
C ASP A 373 -17.20 4.78 -25.37
N ALA A 374 -17.42 5.96 -25.92
CA ALA A 374 -16.36 6.90 -26.28
C ALA A 374 -15.55 7.36 -25.07
N ARG A 375 -16.22 7.60 -23.93
CA ARG A 375 -15.60 8.01 -22.67
C ARG A 375 -14.74 6.90 -22.08
N ALA A 376 -15.19 5.64 -22.17
CA ALA A 376 -14.40 4.49 -21.74
C ALA A 376 -13.16 4.27 -22.61
N ALA A 377 -13.26 4.43 -23.93
CA ALA A 377 -12.13 4.34 -24.85
C ALA A 377 -11.11 5.47 -24.60
N LEU A 378 -11.59 6.71 -24.47
CA LEU A 378 -10.77 7.88 -24.15
C LEU A 378 -10.03 7.70 -22.82
N GLY A 379 -10.73 7.22 -21.78
CA GLY A 379 -10.10 6.90 -20.51
C GLY A 379 -9.06 5.78 -20.62
N ALA A 380 -9.36 4.70 -21.35
CA ALA A 380 -8.46 3.57 -21.48
C ALA A 380 -7.12 3.98 -22.11
N GLU A 381 -7.17 4.75 -23.20
CA GLU A 381 -5.97 5.24 -23.89
C GLU A 381 -5.15 6.16 -22.98
N PHE A 382 -5.81 7.10 -22.29
CA PHE A 382 -5.15 8.02 -21.35
C PHE A 382 -4.53 7.31 -20.16
N TYR A 383 -5.24 6.38 -19.51
CA TYR A 383 -4.70 5.67 -18.36
C TYR A 383 -3.59 4.70 -18.77
N TYR A 384 -3.67 4.14 -19.99
CA TYR A 384 -2.62 3.32 -20.56
C TYR A 384 -1.35 4.11 -20.87
N ASP A 385 -1.42 5.36 -21.33
CA ASP A 385 -0.25 6.23 -21.49
C ASP A 385 -0.66 7.69 -21.21
N PRO A 386 -0.50 8.18 -19.96
CA PRO A 386 -0.92 9.55 -19.63
C PRO A 386 -0.06 10.62 -20.29
N ASP A 387 1.20 10.32 -20.59
CA ASP A 387 2.20 11.28 -21.05
C ASP A 387 2.33 11.31 -22.58
N GLY A 388 1.85 10.26 -23.28
CA GLY A 388 1.89 10.15 -24.73
C GLY A 388 3.25 9.81 -25.30
N VAL A 389 4.17 9.36 -24.46
CA VAL A 389 5.58 9.10 -24.80
C VAL A 389 5.73 7.86 -25.68
N ASP A 390 4.83 6.87 -25.54
CA ASP A 390 4.85 5.65 -26.36
C ASP A 390 4.30 5.91 -27.78
N GLY A 391 3.88 7.15 -28.07
CA GLY A 391 3.36 7.59 -29.36
C GLY A 391 4.43 7.88 -30.42
N GLU A 392 5.65 8.27 -30.03
CA GLU A 392 6.69 8.72 -30.97
C GLU A 392 7.80 7.67 -31.23
N GLU A 393 8.03 6.71 -30.33
CA GLU A 393 8.92 5.57 -30.59
C GLU A 393 8.19 4.42 -31.31
N ALA A 394 7.44 4.74 -32.38
CA ALA A 394 6.79 3.74 -33.25
C ALA A 394 7.79 3.06 -34.22
N ALA A 395 8.87 2.51 -33.65
CA ALA A 395 9.77 1.57 -34.32
C ALA A 395 9.68 0.18 -33.67
N VAL A 396 8.54 -0.16 -33.07
CA VAL A 396 8.35 -1.42 -32.36
C VAL A 396 7.48 -2.39 -33.15
N ALA A 397 7.88 -3.67 -33.09
CA ALA A 397 7.37 -4.76 -33.91
C ALA A 397 5.83 -4.87 -33.85
N ASP A 398 5.20 -5.34 -34.94
CA ASP A 398 3.74 -5.53 -35.08
C ASP A 398 3.07 -6.22 -33.88
N LYS A 399 3.83 -7.04 -33.13
CA LYS A 399 3.40 -7.72 -31.91
C LYS A 399 3.08 -6.76 -30.75
N GLU A 400 3.88 -5.72 -30.54
CA GLU A 400 3.68 -4.78 -29.43
C GLU A 400 2.48 -3.86 -29.69
N VAL A 401 2.24 -3.49 -30.95
CA VAL A 401 1.04 -2.74 -31.35
C VAL A 401 -0.23 -3.57 -31.10
N ALA A 402 -0.20 -4.86 -31.39
CA ALA A 402 -1.32 -5.76 -31.16
C ALA A 402 -1.59 -5.99 -29.65
N GLU A 403 -0.53 -6.15 -28.84
CA GLU A 403 -0.67 -6.31 -27.39
C GLU A 403 -1.13 -5.03 -26.69
N HIS A 404 -0.60 -3.87 -27.09
CA HIS A 404 -1.11 -2.56 -26.71
C HIS A 404 -2.63 -2.46 -26.92
N ALA A 405 -3.07 -2.73 -28.16
CA ALA A 405 -4.48 -2.66 -28.52
C ALA A 405 -5.34 -3.62 -27.69
N ALA A 406 -4.83 -4.81 -27.37
CA ALA A 406 -5.53 -5.79 -26.54
C ALA A 406 -5.73 -5.28 -25.10
N TYR A 407 -4.71 -4.68 -24.50
CA TYR A 407 -4.79 -4.14 -23.13
C TYR A 407 -5.68 -2.91 -23.04
N VAL A 408 -5.54 -1.96 -23.98
CA VAL A 408 -6.43 -0.80 -24.05
C VAL A 408 -7.88 -1.23 -24.22
N ALA A 409 -8.16 -2.18 -25.12
CA ALA A 409 -9.51 -2.70 -25.32
C ALA A 409 -10.07 -3.36 -24.05
N ASP A 410 -9.24 -4.06 -23.27
CA ASP A 410 -9.66 -4.64 -22.00
C ASP A 410 -9.91 -3.60 -20.91
N MET A 411 -9.06 -2.57 -20.81
CA MET A 411 -9.26 -1.42 -19.93
C MET A 411 -10.55 -0.66 -20.29
N ALA A 412 -10.82 -0.46 -21.58
CA ALA A 412 -12.05 0.19 -22.05
C ALA A 412 -13.30 -0.59 -21.63
N ARG A 413 -13.29 -1.93 -21.70
CA ARG A 413 -14.40 -2.76 -21.20
C ARG A 413 -14.62 -2.57 -19.70
N LEU A 414 -13.55 -2.53 -18.92
CA LEU A 414 -13.62 -2.30 -17.47
C LEU A 414 -14.17 -0.89 -17.15
N LEU A 415 -13.65 0.13 -17.81
CA LEU A 415 -14.10 1.52 -17.62
C LEU A 415 -15.55 1.69 -18.00
N ARG A 416 -16.01 1.08 -19.10
CA ARG A 416 -17.43 1.10 -19.48
C ARG A 416 -18.32 0.48 -18.41
N TRP A 417 -17.91 -0.63 -17.83
CA TRP A 417 -18.63 -1.22 -16.70
C TRP A 417 -18.65 -0.27 -15.48
N ALA A 418 -17.52 0.36 -15.16
CA ALA A 418 -17.41 1.28 -14.02
C ALA A 418 -18.28 2.53 -14.20
N LEU A 419 -18.21 3.18 -15.37
CA LEU A 419 -18.98 4.39 -15.69
C LEU A 419 -20.49 4.15 -15.66
N ARG A 420 -20.96 2.93 -15.99
CA ARG A 420 -22.37 2.55 -15.85
C ARG A 420 -22.83 2.44 -14.40
N LYS A 421 -21.92 2.16 -13.46
CA LYS A 421 -22.23 2.12 -12.02
C LYS A 421 -22.26 3.53 -11.44
N ARG A 422 -21.27 4.35 -11.80
CA ARG A 422 -21.13 5.73 -11.34
C ARG A 422 -20.35 6.52 -12.40
N TRP A 423 -20.92 7.64 -12.84
CA TRP A 423 -20.39 8.37 -14.00
C TRP A 423 -19.02 8.99 -13.77
N SER A 424 -18.64 9.20 -12.50
CA SER A 424 -17.32 9.70 -12.06
C SER A 424 -16.39 8.58 -11.55
N ALA A 425 -16.75 7.29 -11.75
CA ALA A 425 -16.01 6.17 -11.15
C ALA A 425 -14.53 6.12 -11.55
N ASP A 426 -14.21 6.51 -12.78
CA ASP A 426 -12.84 6.55 -13.29
C ASP A 426 -12.05 7.74 -12.72
N VAL A 427 -12.67 8.91 -12.60
CA VAL A 427 -12.08 10.10 -11.97
C VAL A 427 -11.83 9.88 -10.48
N GLU A 428 -12.79 9.30 -9.74
CA GLU A 428 -12.65 9.02 -8.31
C GLU A 428 -11.57 7.97 -8.01
N ASN A 429 -11.28 7.10 -8.98
CA ASN A 429 -10.30 6.03 -8.88
C ASN A 429 -9.13 6.24 -9.87
N LEU A 430 -8.84 7.49 -10.21
CA LEU A 430 -7.87 7.87 -11.25
C LEU A 430 -6.50 7.21 -11.04
N ASP A 431 -5.95 7.31 -9.82
CA ASP A 431 -4.65 6.69 -9.48
C ASP A 431 -4.62 5.18 -9.77
N THR A 432 -5.72 4.50 -9.46
CA THR A 432 -5.85 3.04 -9.62
C THR A 432 -5.87 2.66 -11.11
N PHE A 433 -6.57 3.44 -11.94
CA PHE A 433 -6.60 3.20 -13.38
C PHE A 433 -5.27 3.57 -14.07
N VAL A 434 -4.61 4.66 -13.67
CA VAL A 434 -3.24 4.98 -14.14
C VAL A 434 -2.27 3.86 -13.78
N PHE A 435 -2.39 3.29 -12.56
CA PHE A 435 -1.55 2.17 -12.15
C PHE A 435 -1.84 0.90 -12.97
N LEU A 436 -3.11 0.63 -13.28
CA LEU A 436 -3.49 -0.47 -14.17
C LEU A 436 -2.84 -0.33 -15.55
N GLY A 437 -2.84 0.87 -16.12
CA GLY A 437 -2.16 1.15 -17.39
C GLY A 437 -0.65 0.94 -17.31
N LYS A 438 0.00 1.37 -16.22
CA LYS A 438 1.44 1.08 -15.99
C LYS A 438 1.72 -0.43 -15.95
N ALA A 439 0.85 -1.21 -15.31
CA ALA A 439 0.97 -2.66 -15.28
C ALA A 439 0.76 -3.29 -16.67
N ALA A 440 -0.14 -2.74 -17.49
CA ALA A 440 -0.36 -3.16 -18.86
C ALA A 440 0.89 -2.92 -19.73
N ARG A 441 1.47 -1.72 -19.67
CA ARG A 441 2.72 -1.39 -20.38
C ARG A 441 3.88 -2.31 -19.99
N ALA A 442 4.04 -2.54 -18.69
CA ALA A 442 5.08 -3.45 -18.19
C ALA A 442 4.88 -4.90 -18.70
N ALA A 443 3.63 -5.34 -18.85
CA ALA A 443 3.32 -6.67 -19.37
C ALA A 443 3.74 -6.82 -20.84
N VAL A 444 3.47 -5.84 -21.69
CA VAL A 444 3.91 -5.82 -23.11
C VAL A 444 5.44 -5.93 -23.21
N ILE A 445 6.17 -5.15 -22.41
CA ILE A 445 7.65 -5.16 -22.38
C ILE A 445 8.20 -6.52 -21.91
N SER A 446 7.53 -7.18 -20.97
CA SER A 446 7.96 -8.48 -20.44
C SER A 446 7.80 -9.63 -21.44
N VAL A 447 6.79 -9.57 -22.31
CA VAL A 447 6.50 -10.59 -23.33
C VAL A 447 7.46 -10.50 -24.54
N GLY A 448 8.09 -9.33 -24.75
CA GLY A 448 9.14 -9.14 -25.77
C GLY A 448 10.49 -9.76 -25.41
N LYS A 449 10.74 -10.05 -24.12
CA LYS A 449 12.01 -10.60 -23.62
C LYS A 449 11.85 -12.11 -23.40
N GLY A 450 11.93 -12.88 -24.49
CA GLY A 450 11.68 -14.32 -24.49
C GLY A 450 12.50 -15.09 -23.46
N ASP A 451 11.81 -15.74 -22.52
CA ASP A 451 12.42 -16.66 -21.55
C ASP A 451 12.07 -18.10 -21.95
N GLY A 452 13.10 -18.86 -22.33
CA GLY A 452 13.02 -20.28 -22.68
C GLY A 452 12.97 -21.18 -21.44
N GLY A 453 11.94 -21.02 -20.60
CA GLY A 453 11.75 -21.79 -19.37
C GLY A 453 10.67 -22.88 -19.52
N SER A 454 10.97 -24.10 -19.06
CA SER A 454 10.20 -25.33 -19.27
C SER A 454 8.78 -25.31 -18.68
N GLU A 455 7.84 -25.93 -19.41
CA GLU A 455 6.38 -25.88 -19.21
C GLU A 455 5.79 -26.60 -17.97
N ASP A 456 6.56 -27.34 -17.18
CA ASP A 456 5.96 -28.29 -16.22
C ASP A 456 5.58 -27.73 -14.83
N ASP A 457 5.90 -26.47 -14.50
CA ASP A 457 5.57 -25.86 -13.18
C ASP A 457 4.41 -24.84 -13.24
N ALA A 458 3.71 -24.75 -14.39
CA ALA A 458 2.89 -23.60 -14.75
C ALA A 458 1.40 -23.64 -14.31
N ALA A 459 0.87 -24.79 -13.88
CA ALA A 459 -0.58 -24.98 -13.85
C ALA A 459 -1.30 -24.44 -12.58
N VAL A 460 -0.61 -24.24 -11.44
CA VAL A 460 -1.26 -23.82 -10.18
C VAL A 460 -0.93 -22.37 -9.77
N ALA A 461 0.05 -21.74 -10.42
CA ALA A 461 0.49 -20.35 -10.15
C ALA A 461 -0.07 -19.28 -11.13
N GLY A 462 -1.01 -19.66 -12.00
CA GLY A 462 -1.38 -18.88 -13.20
C GLY A 462 -2.19 -17.60 -12.98
N LEU A 463 -2.69 -17.31 -11.77
CA LEU A 463 -3.44 -16.07 -11.50
C LEU A 463 -2.55 -14.93 -10.98
N TRP A 464 -1.40 -15.27 -10.39
CA TRP A 464 -0.57 -14.34 -9.61
C TRP A 464 0.69 -13.86 -10.36
N ARG A 465 0.98 -14.44 -11.54
CA ARG A 465 2.07 -14.00 -12.45
C ARG A 465 1.69 -12.87 -13.40
N ASP A 466 0.44 -12.40 -13.37
CA ASP A 466 -0.03 -11.33 -14.25
C ASP A 466 -0.37 -10.08 -13.42
N PRO A 467 0.61 -9.17 -13.21
CA PRO A 467 0.41 -7.92 -12.48
C PRO A 467 -0.77 -7.12 -13.00
N TYR A 468 -1.06 -7.20 -14.31
CA TYR A 468 -2.20 -6.52 -14.89
C TYR A 468 -3.53 -7.11 -14.39
N ARG A 469 -3.68 -8.44 -14.37
CA ARG A 469 -4.91 -9.09 -13.82
C ARG A 469 -5.14 -8.77 -12.36
N PHE A 470 -4.09 -8.79 -11.54
CA PHE A 470 -4.21 -8.41 -10.13
C PHE A 470 -4.67 -6.95 -10.00
N ARG A 471 -4.04 -6.02 -10.71
CA ARG A 471 -4.42 -4.60 -10.68
C ARG A 471 -5.81 -4.35 -11.24
N LYS A 472 -6.24 -5.13 -12.22
CA LYS A 472 -7.61 -5.11 -12.75
C LYS A 472 -8.61 -5.48 -11.65
N SER A 473 -8.31 -6.50 -10.83
CA SER A 473 -9.16 -6.88 -9.70
C SER A 473 -9.26 -5.77 -8.64
N LEU A 474 -8.16 -5.04 -8.40
CA LEU A 474 -8.13 -3.89 -7.49
C LEU A 474 -9.04 -2.76 -8.00
N CYS A 475 -8.96 -2.42 -9.30
CA CYS A 475 -9.85 -1.44 -9.92
C CYS A 475 -11.33 -1.82 -9.73
N VAL A 476 -11.68 -3.10 -9.93
CA VAL A 476 -13.06 -3.58 -9.70
C VAL A 476 -13.48 -3.34 -8.25
N ASN A 477 -12.64 -3.69 -7.27
CA ASN A 477 -12.94 -3.49 -5.86
C ASN A 477 -13.08 -2.01 -5.50
N CYS A 478 -12.16 -1.15 -5.96
CA CYS A 478 -12.22 0.30 -5.74
C CYS A 478 -13.52 0.90 -6.29
N VAL A 479 -13.90 0.55 -7.52
CA VAL A 479 -15.16 1.00 -8.12
C VAL A 479 -16.37 0.52 -7.32
N LEU A 480 -16.40 -0.74 -6.89
CA LEU A 480 -17.49 -1.28 -6.07
C LEU A 480 -17.61 -0.53 -4.74
N LEU A 481 -16.50 -0.27 -4.06
CA LEU A 481 -16.46 0.46 -2.79
C LEU A 481 -16.90 1.93 -2.96
N SER A 482 -16.49 2.60 -4.04
CA SER A 482 -16.95 3.96 -4.38
C SER A 482 -18.44 4.02 -4.68
N CYS A 483 -19.07 2.92 -5.07
CA CYS A 483 -20.50 2.86 -5.37
C CYS A 483 -21.38 2.58 -4.13
N VAL A 484 -20.80 2.26 -2.96
CA VAL A 484 -21.57 2.04 -1.74
C VAL A 484 -22.03 3.38 -1.17
N PRO A 485 -23.34 3.64 -1.09
CA PRO A 485 -23.84 4.89 -0.51
C PRO A 485 -23.39 4.98 0.95
N HIS A 486 -22.76 6.08 1.31
CA HIS A 486 -22.38 6.33 2.70
C HIS A 486 -23.65 6.47 3.53
N PRO A 487 -23.80 5.77 4.67
CA PRO A 487 -24.93 5.98 5.55
C PRO A 487 -24.87 7.43 6.02
N THR A 488 -25.84 8.23 5.56
CA THR A 488 -26.06 9.59 6.05
C THR A 488 -26.46 9.48 7.51
N GLY A 489 -25.51 9.75 8.41
CA GLY A 489 -25.74 9.88 9.84
C GLY A 489 -26.32 11.22 10.22
#